data_AF-A0A1C5CW78-F1
#
_entry.id   AF-A0A1C5CW78-F1
#
_cell.length_a   1.000
_cell.length_b   1.000
_cell.length_c   1.000
_cell.angle_alpha   90.00
_cell.angle_beta   90.00
_cell.angle_gamma   90.00
#
_symmetry.space_group_name_H-M   'P 1'
#
loop_
_entity.id
_entity.type
_entity.pdbx_description
1 polymer ?
#
loop_
_entity_poly.entity_id
_entity_poly.type
_entity_poly.pdbx_seq_one_letter_code
_entity_poly.pdbx_strand_id
1 'polypeptide(L)'
;MIQTLLVANRGEIACRIFRTCSDLGIRTVAVYSDADEHALHTRRADTAVRLPGAAPADTYLRGDLIVKAALAAGADAVHPGYGFLSENPDFARAVLDAGLTWIGPSPEAIEAMASKTRAKRLMGLEPLGEVTQGDLPVLVKAAAGGGGRGMRIVRRLDELRDALEGARAEAASAFGDGEVFMEPYIENGRHIEVQILADTHGTVWPLGTRDCSLQRRHQKVIEEAPAPGLPERLARELRTLAVRAARAVSYVGAGTVEFLVAEGRAHFLEMNTRLQVEHPVTEAVFGLDLVAEQLRVAEGHALEKDPPSPRGHAIEVRLYAEDPARDWAPQTGTLHRLAVPPGVRLDTGYGDGDPIGVHYDPMLAKAVAHAPTRAEAVRRLAGALESAVIHGPATNRDLLVRSLRHEEFTSGRMDTGFYDRHLAALTTPAPPPSLRSPPPSPTPMAAPASAAGAMCRPRTRPSGTRRRGRRPRSATGTPARAWPRTGYGSSTPTRARSYSKWTAYGASSR
;
A
#
# COMPACT_ATOMS: atom_id res chain seq x y z
N MET A 1 -23.27 16.93 -11.73
CA MET A 1 -23.21 16.00 -10.59
C MET A 1 -23.02 14.62 -11.16
N ILE A 2 -22.00 13.91 -10.70
CA ILE A 2 -21.58 12.60 -11.18
C ILE A 2 -22.62 11.57 -10.74
N GLN A 3 -23.17 10.81 -11.69
CA GLN A 3 -24.17 9.79 -11.41
C GLN A 3 -23.61 8.38 -11.59
N THR A 4 -22.71 8.18 -12.55
CA THR A 4 -22.09 6.88 -12.84
C THR A 4 -20.61 7.02 -13.10
N LEU A 5 -19.80 6.48 -12.20
CA LEU A 5 -18.35 6.59 -12.26
C LEU A 5 -17.70 5.27 -12.67
N LEU A 6 -16.89 5.31 -13.73
CA LEU A 6 -15.99 4.23 -14.09
C LEU A 6 -14.67 4.38 -13.34
N VAL A 7 -14.21 3.30 -12.71
CA VAL A 7 -12.85 3.25 -12.17
C VAL A 7 -11.92 2.56 -13.15
N ALA A 8 -10.99 3.31 -13.72
CA ALA A 8 -9.99 2.85 -14.68
C ALA A 8 -8.79 2.19 -13.97
N ASN A 9 -9.09 1.24 -13.07
CA ASN A 9 -8.11 0.57 -12.24
C ASN A 9 -8.63 -0.80 -11.74
N ARG A 10 -7.88 -1.45 -10.86
CA ARG A 10 -8.18 -2.79 -10.30
C ARG A 10 -7.88 -2.86 -8.81
N GLY A 11 -8.18 -4.02 -8.21
CA GLY A 11 -7.71 -4.37 -6.87
C GLY A 11 -8.24 -3.45 -5.76
N GLU A 12 -7.39 -3.15 -4.78
CA GLU A 12 -7.83 -2.43 -3.57
C GLU A 12 -8.33 -1.02 -3.88
N ILE A 13 -7.64 -0.28 -4.76
CA ILE A 13 -8.00 1.11 -5.06
C ILE A 13 -9.35 1.21 -5.77
N ALA A 14 -9.66 0.27 -6.66
CA ALA A 14 -10.99 0.20 -7.26
C ALA A 14 -12.05 -0.07 -6.18
N CYS A 15 -11.80 -1.03 -5.29
CA CYS A 15 -12.71 -1.30 -4.16
C CYS A 15 -12.85 -0.09 -3.22
N ARG A 16 -11.77 0.66 -2.98
CA ARG A 16 -11.74 1.87 -2.16
C ARG A 16 -12.60 2.98 -2.76
N ILE A 17 -12.49 3.21 -4.08
CA ILE A 17 -13.30 4.22 -4.78
C ILE A 17 -14.77 3.81 -4.83
N PHE A 18 -15.05 2.54 -5.15
CA PHE A 18 -16.44 2.04 -5.17
C PHE A 18 -17.14 2.18 -3.82
N ARG A 19 -16.41 2.01 -2.70
CA ARG A 19 -16.96 2.24 -1.36
C ARG A 19 -17.46 3.67 -1.17
N THR A 20 -16.63 4.66 -1.51
CA THR A 20 -17.04 6.08 -1.43
C THR A 20 -18.18 6.38 -2.39
N CYS A 21 -18.14 5.87 -3.63
CA CYS A 21 -19.25 6.03 -4.56
C CYS A 21 -20.55 5.46 -4.00
N SER A 22 -20.51 4.27 -3.40
CA SER A 22 -21.68 3.65 -2.75
C SER A 22 -22.22 4.51 -1.59
N ASP A 23 -21.35 5.06 -0.76
CA ASP A 23 -21.74 5.93 0.37
C ASP A 23 -22.38 7.25 -0.13
N LEU A 24 -21.95 7.72 -1.31
CA LEU A 24 -22.47 8.93 -1.97
C LEU A 24 -23.65 8.68 -2.91
N GLY A 25 -24.06 7.42 -3.13
CA GLY A 25 -25.14 7.07 -4.05
C GLY A 25 -24.79 7.15 -5.54
N ILE A 26 -23.50 7.08 -5.89
CA ILE A 26 -22.98 7.09 -7.26
C ILE A 26 -22.85 5.65 -7.76
N ARG A 27 -23.40 5.35 -8.94
CA ARG A 27 -23.28 4.04 -9.59
C ARG A 27 -21.84 3.79 -10.03
N THR A 28 -21.39 2.55 -9.91
CA THR A 28 -19.99 2.16 -10.14
C THR A 28 -19.81 1.25 -11.33
N VAL A 29 -18.80 1.53 -12.15
CA VAL A 29 -18.40 0.67 -13.27
C VAL A 29 -16.94 0.22 -13.08
N ALA A 30 -16.73 -1.10 -13.07
CA ALA A 30 -15.41 -1.71 -13.12
C ALA A 30 -15.00 -2.02 -14.56
N VAL A 31 -13.71 -1.94 -14.83
CA VAL A 31 -13.08 -2.64 -15.96
C VAL A 31 -12.25 -3.82 -15.45
N TYR A 32 -12.20 -4.91 -16.22
CA TYR A 32 -11.44 -6.09 -15.82
C TYR A 32 -10.75 -6.78 -17.00
N SER A 33 -9.54 -7.27 -16.79
CA SER A 33 -8.86 -8.17 -17.72
C SER A 33 -9.36 -9.61 -17.58
N ASP A 34 -9.01 -10.50 -18.50
CA ASP A 34 -9.36 -11.92 -18.40
C ASP A 34 -8.83 -12.57 -17.10
N ALA A 35 -7.69 -12.10 -16.59
CA ALA A 35 -7.14 -12.57 -15.32
C ALA A 35 -7.90 -12.07 -14.08
N ASP A 36 -8.67 -10.98 -14.22
CA ASP A 36 -9.42 -10.33 -13.14
C ASP A 36 -10.95 -10.52 -13.27
N GLU A 37 -11.41 -11.44 -14.13
CA GLU A 37 -12.85 -11.74 -14.33
C GLU A 37 -13.58 -11.99 -13.00
N HIS A 38 -12.90 -12.63 -12.06
CA HIS A 38 -13.43 -12.92 -10.74
C HIS A 38 -12.72 -12.13 -9.64
N ALA A 39 -11.97 -11.07 -9.92
CA ALA A 39 -11.34 -10.25 -8.88
C ALA A 39 -12.38 -9.55 -7.99
N LEU A 40 -12.00 -9.20 -6.76
CA LEU A 40 -12.92 -8.59 -5.79
C LEU A 40 -13.56 -7.30 -6.33
N HIS A 41 -12.80 -6.44 -7.01
CA HIS A 41 -13.33 -5.18 -7.54
C HIS A 41 -14.36 -5.41 -8.64
N THR A 42 -14.15 -6.42 -9.50
CA THR A 42 -15.10 -6.83 -10.56
C THR A 42 -16.44 -7.25 -9.97
N ARG A 43 -16.42 -8.01 -8.87
CA ARG A 43 -17.65 -8.47 -8.18
C ARG A 43 -18.34 -7.38 -7.36
N ARG A 44 -17.64 -6.29 -7.02
CA ARG A 44 -18.14 -5.22 -6.15
C ARG A 44 -18.83 -4.09 -6.90
N ALA A 45 -18.45 -3.83 -8.15
CA ALA A 45 -19.06 -2.78 -8.94
C ALA A 45 -20.49 -3.15 -9.37
N ASP A 46 -21.34 -2.14 -9.60
CA ASP A 46 -22.71 -2.34 -10.11
C ASP A 46 -22.71 -2.85 -11.55
N THR A 47 -21.69 -2.51 -12.32
CA THR A 47 -21.48 -2.97 -13.70
C THR A 47 -20.01 -3.24 -13.93
N ALA A 48 -19.69 -4.28 -14.71
CA ALA A 48 -18.32 -4.65 -15.03
C ALA A 48 -18.16 -4.86 -16.54
N VAL A 49 -17.14 -4.24 -17.13
CA VAL A 49 -16.83 -4.33 -18.56
C VAL A 49 -15.50 -5.04 -18.78
N ARG A 50 -15.52 -6.07 -19.62
CA ARG A 50 -14.34 -6.86 -19.97
C ARG A 50 -13.40 -6.09 -20.90
N LEU A 51 -12.11 -6.11 -20.58
CA LEU A 51 -10.99 -5.73 -21.43
C LEU A 51 -10.30 -7.01 -21.90
N PRO A 52 -10.42 -7.41 -23.18
CA PRO A 52 -9.84 -8.68 -23.66
C PRO A 52 -8.32 -8.74 -23.45
N GLY A 53 -7.81 -9.86 -22.95
CA GLY A 53 -6.39 -10.07 -22.65
C GLY A 53 -6.08 -10.08 -21.15
N ALA A 54 -4.82 -10.35 -20.82
CA ALA A 54 -4.36 -10.44 -19.42
C ALA A 54 -3.21 -9.47 -19.10
N ALA A 55 -2.40 -9.06 -20.09
CA ALA A 55 -1.30 -8.15 -19.86
C ALA A 55 -1.84 -6.71 -19.68
N PRO A 56 -1.24 -5.89 -18.79
CA PRO A 56 -1.60 -4.47 -18.69
C PRO A 56 -1.57 -3.73 -20.02
N ALA A 57 -0.58 -4.00 -20.87
CA ALA A 57 -0.42 -3.37 -22.19
C ALA A 57 -1.61 -3.62 -23.15
N ASP A 58 -2.29 -4.76 -22.99
CA ASP A 58 -3.47 -5.11 -23.79
C ASP A 58 -4.78 -4.65 -23.13
N THR A 59 -4.74 -4.25 -21.85
CA THR A 59 -5.93 -4.03 -21.00
C THR A 59 -5.88 -2.69 -20.26
N TYR A 60 -5.41 -2.66 -19.02
CA TYR A 60 -5.44 -1.49 -18.13
C TYR A 60 -4.61 -0.30 -18.61
N LEU A 61 -3.72 -0.49 -19.60
CA LEU A 61 -2.97 0.58 -20.27
C LEU A 61 -3.57 1.00 -21.63
N ARG A 62 -4.72 0.45 -22.01
CA ARG A 62 -5.45 0.79 -23.24
C ARG A 62 -6.53 1.83 -22.96
N GLY A 63 -6.11 3.09 -22.93
CA GLY A 63 -7.00 4.23 -22.70
C GLY A 63 -8.19 4.28 -23.65
N ASP A 64 -7.99 3.90 -24.92
CA ASP A 64 -9.03 3.78 -25.94
C ASP A 64 -10.12 2.76 -25.56
N LEU A 65 -9.72 1.59 -25.04
CA LEU A 65 -10.66 0.56 -24.59
C LEU A 65 -11.42 1.01 -23.32
N ILE A 66 -10.74 1.72 -22.42
CA ILE A 66 -11.35 2.20 -21.17
C ILE A 66 -12.38 3.30 -21.45
N VAL A 67 -12.06 4.27 -22.33
CA VAL A 67 -13.02 5.30 -22.75
C VAL A 67 -14.23 4.66 -23.43
N LYS A 68 -14.01 3.68 -24.32
CA LYS A 68 -15.10 2.92 -24.95
C LYS A 68 -15.96 2.19 -23.91
N ALA A 69 -15.34 1.59 -22.89
CA ALA A 69 -16.06 0.92 -21.81
C ALA A 69 -16.89 1.90 -20.97
N ALA A 70 -16.35 3.09 -20.66
CA ALA A 70 -17.06 4.15 -19.94
C ALA A 70 -18.33 4.58 -20.67
N LEU A 71 -18.20 4.90 -21.97
CA LEU A 71 -19.33 5.30 -22.81
C LEU A 71 -20.38 4.19 -22.93
N ALA A 72 -19.95 2.95 -23.17
CA ALA A 72 -20.87 1.82 -23.33
C ALA A 72 -21.63 1.49 -22.03
N ALA A 73 -21.02 1.71 -20.86
CA ALA A 73 -21.64 1.52 -19.55
C ALA A 73 -22.47 2.72 -19.08
N GLY A 74 -22.49 3.82 -19.85
CA GLY A 74 -23.19 5.06 -19.47
C GLY A 74 -22.55 5.78 -18.29
N ALA A 75 -21.23 5.64 -18.11
CA ALA A 75 -20.50 6.44 -17.14
C ALA A 75 -20.42 7.91 -17.60
N ASP A 76 -20.47 8.83 -16.65
CA ASP A 76 -20.27 10.28 -16.86
C ASP A 76 -18.93 10.78 -16.29
N ALA A 77 -18.24 9.95 -15.51
CA ALA A 77 -16.90 10.26 -14.97
C ALA A 77 -15.96 9.05 -15.00
N VAL A 78 -14.66 9.33 -15.05
CA VAL A 78 -13.59 8.33 -14.96
C VAL A 78 -12.63 8.70 -13.84
N HIS A 79 -12.49 7.81 -12.85
CA HIS A 79 -11.47 7.91 -11.83
C HIS A 79 -10.32 6.94 -12.13
N PRO A 80 -9.07 7.41 -12.26
CA PRO A 80 -7.96 6.54 -12.63
C PRO A 80 -7.34 5.76 -11.47
N GLY A 81 -7.76 5.99 -10.21
CA GLY A 81 -7.04 5.50 -9.04
C GLY A 81 -5.59 5.97 -9.02
N TYR A 82 -4.67 5.01 -8.90
CA TYR A 82 -3.22 5.23 -8.97
C TYR A 82 -2.52 4.15 -9.80
N GLY A 83 -1.35 4.46 -10.36
CA GLY A 83 -0.69 3.57 -11.33
C GLY A 83 -1.46 3.47 -12.65
N PHE A 84 -1.07 2.54 -13.51
CA PHE A 84 -1.62 2.43 -14.88
C PHE A 84 -1.62 3.77 -15.62
N LEU A 85 -2.80 4.31 -15.94
CA LEU A 85 -2.97 5.53 -16.72
C LEU A 85 -3.25 6.77 -15.85
N SER A 86 -3.14 6.70 -14.53
CA SER A 86 -3.45 7.82 -13.63
C SER A 86 -2.58 9.06 -13.81
N GLU A 87 -1.39 8.89 -14.37
CA GLU A 87 -0.45 9.98 -14.67
C GLU A 87 -0.19 10.05 -16.18
N ASN A 88 -1.13 9.58 -17.01
CA ASN A 88 -1.04 9.62 -18.46
C ASN A 88 -1.86 10.83 -19.00
N PRO A 89 -1.20 11.87 -19.56
CA PRO A 89 -1.91 13.07 -20.00
C PRO A 89 -2.79 12.80 -21.23
N ASP A 90 -2.40 11.89 -22.12
CA ASP A 90 -3.18 11.55 -23.32
C ASP A 90 -4.46 10.79 -22.96
N PHE A 91 -4.42 9.95 -21.92
CA PHE A 91 -5.61 9.29 -21.40
C PHE A 91 -6.57 10.32 -20.76
N ALA A 92 -6.05 11.24 -19.96
CA ALA A 92 -6.86 12.32 -19.39
C ALA A 92 -7.54 13.16 -20.49
N ARG A 93 -6.82 13.50 -21.58
CA ARG A 93 -7.40 14.15 -22.77
C ARG A 93 -8.47 13.30 -23.42
N ALA A 94 -8.21 12.02 -23.66
CA ALA A 94 -9.18 11.13 -24.29
C ALA A 94 -10.48 10.97 -23.49
N VAL A 95 -10.42 11.00 -22.15
CA VAL A 95 -11.59 11.02 -21.28
C VAL A 95 -12.37 12.33 -21.48
N LEU A 96 -11.70 13.48 -21.45
CA LEU A 96 -12.32 14.79 -21.63
C LEU A 96 -12.92 14.96 -23.03
N ASP A 97 -12.21 14.54 -24.08
CA ASP A 97 -12.65 14.59 -25.48
C ASP A 97 -13.88 13.70 -25.73
N ALA A 98 -14.05 12.64 -24.93
CA ALA A 98 -15.24 11.80 -24.94
C ALA A 98 -16.44 12.42 -24.18
N GLY A 99 -16.28 13.62 -23.62
CA GLY A 99 -17.31 14.32 -22.85
C GLY A 99 -17.49 13.80 -21.42
N LEU A 100 -16.52 13.03 -20.91
CA LEU A 100 -16.53 12.47 -19.55
C LEU A 100 -15.78 13.37 -18.58
N THR A 101 -16.20 13.40 -17.31
CA THR A 101 -15.44 14.08 -16.25
C THR A 101 -14.20 13.27 -15.87
N TRP A 102 -13.03 13.90 -15.95
CA TRP A 102 -11.76 13.35 -15.45
C TRP A 102 -11.59 13.65 -13.95
N ILE A 103 -11.45 12.61 -13.12
CA ILE A 103 -11.18 12.77 -11.69
C ILE A 103 -9.67 12.84 -11.42
N GLY A 104 -9.10 14.02 -11.65
CA GLY A 104 -7.67 14.27 -11.47
C GLY A 104 -7.25 15.67 -11.95
N PRO A 105 -5.94 15.98 -11.92
CA PRO A 105 -5.42 17.24 -12.46
C PRO A 105 -5.55 17.31 -13.99
N SER A 106 -5.41 18.51 -14.56
CA SER A 106 -5.48 18.69 -16.01
C SER A 106 -4.36 17.94 -16.74
N PRO A 107 -4.56 17.56 -18.02
CA PRO A 107 -3.50 16.95 -18.83
C PRO A 107 -2.19 17.76 -18.85
N GLU A 108 -2.28 19.08 -18.89
CA GLU A 108 -1.13 19.99 -18.90
C GLU A 108 -0.35 19.93 -17.58
N ALA A 109 -1.06 19.81 -16.45
CA ALA A 109 -0.43 19.67 -15.14
C ALA A 109 0.24 18.30 -15.00
N ILE A 110 -0.38 17.22 -15.50
CA ILE A 110 0.22 15.88 -15.56
C ILE A 110 1.51 15.92 -16.39
N GLU A 111 1.45 16.49 -17.59
CA GLU A 111 2.60 16.59 -18.50
C GLU A 111 3.72 17.48 -17.93
N ALA A 112 3.36 18.58 -17.27
CA ALA A 112 4.33 19.47 -16.63
C ALA A 112 5.14 18.80 -15.52
N MET A 113 4.51 17.90 -14.77
CA MET A 113 5.13 17.23 -13.63
C MET A 113 5.73 15.87 -13.97
N ALA A 114 5.42 15.30 -15.14
CA ALA A 114 6.03 14.05 -15.62
C ALA A 114 7.54 14.18 -15.91
N SER A 115 8.00 15.36 -16.34
CA SER A 115 9.42 15.64 -16.52
C SER A 115 10.04 16.11 -15.20
N LYS A 116 10.99 15.33 -14.66
CA LYS A 116 11.69 15.68 -13.41
C LYS A 116 12.49 16.96 -13.52
N THR A 117 13.11 17.21 -14.68
CA THR A 117 13.89 18.43 -14.94
C THR A 117 12.97 19.64 -15.08
N ARG A 118 11.81 19.51 -15.72
CA ARG A 118 10.80 20.58 -15.78
C ARG A 118 10.21 20.87 -14.41
N ALA A 119 9.81 19.84 -13.66
CA ALA A 119 9.27 19.99 -12.30
C ALA A 119 10.26 20.69 -11.36
N LYS A 120 11.55 20.34 -11.42
CA LYS A 120 12.60 21.01 -10.64
C LYS A 120 12.79 22.48 -11.05
N ARG A 121 12.82 22.79 -12.36
CA ARG A 121 12.89 24.18 -12.86
C ARG A 121 11.69 25.02 -12.44
N LEU A 122 10.47 24.46 -12.46
CA LEU A 122 9.26 25.11 -11.92
C LEU A 122 9.37 25.40 -10.41
N MET A 123 10.16 24.59 -9.71
CA MET A 123 10.51 24.79 -8.31
C MET A 123 11.76 25.66 -8.11
N GLY A 124 12.33 26.26 -9.17
CA GLY A 124 13.55 27.07 -9.08
C GLY A 124 14.77 26.28 -8.62
N LEU A 125 14.79 24.97 -8.88
CA LEU A 125 15.90 24.07 -8.58
C LEU A 125 16.56 23.68 -9.89
N GLU A 126 17.82 24.09 -10.08
CA GLU A 126 18.61 23.70 -11.24
C GLU A 126 19.35 22.37 -10.96
N PRO A 127 19.30 21.40 -11.88
CA PRO A 127 20.17 20.23 -11.81
C PRO A 127 21.66 20.62 -11.80
N LEU A 128 22.50 19.73 -11.27
CA LEU A 128 23.95 19.94 -11.33
C LEU A 128 24.43 19.92 -12.78
N GLY A 129 25.23 20.93 -13.14
CA GLY A 129 25.91 21.01 -14.42
C GLY A 129 27.21 20.21 -14.40
N GLU A 130 28.35 20.90 -14.31
CA GLU A 130 29.65 20.26 -14.13
C GLU A 130 29.82 19.77 -12.69
N VAL A 131 30.09 18.47 -12.51
CA VAL A 131 30.26 17.83 -11.20
C VAL A 131 31.74 17.82 -10.82
N THR A 132 32.06 18.33 -9.62
CA THR A 132 33.40 18.35 -9.04
C THR A 132 33.54 17.31 -7.91
N GLN A 133 34.76 17.14 -7.38
CA GLN A 133 35.00 16.26 -6.21
C GLN A 133 34.15 16.68 -4.99
N GLY A 134 33.84 17.98 -4.85
CA GLY A 134 33.03 18.49 -3.74
C GLY A 134 31.53 18.16 -3.84
N ASP A 135 31.07 17.74 -5.02
CA ASP A 135 29.66 17.43 -5.27
C ASP A 135 29.33 15.95 -5.07
N LEU A 136 30.35 15.08 -4.95
CA LEU A 136 30.17 13.64 -4.79
C LEU A 136 29.71 13.24 -3.37
N PRO A 137 28.91 12.17 -3.24
CA PRO A 137 28.34 11.36 -4.31
C PRO A 137 27.18 12.05 -5.02
N VAL A 138 27.04 11.82 -6.33
CA VAL A 138 25.90 12.31 -7.13
C VAL A 138 25.05 11.15 -7.63
N LEU A 139 23.78 11.43 -7.92
CA LEU A 139 22.83 10.51 -8.51
C LEU A 139 22.50 10.97 -9.93
N VAL A 140 22.87 10.15 -10.92
CA VAL A 140 22.44 10.30 -12.31
C VAL A 140 21.04 9.72 -12.44
N LYS A 141 20.10 10.48 -13.01
CA LYS A 141 18.70 10.07 -13.22
C LYS A 141 18.23 10.37 -14.64
N ALA A 142 17.39 9.50 -15.20
CA ALA A 142 16.60 9.83 -16.40
C ALA A 142 15.59 10.96 -16.09
N ALA A 143 15.44 11.90 -17.01
CA ALA A 143 14.48 13.00 -16.87
C ALA A 143 13.03 12.54 -17.02
N ALA A 144 12.80 11.58 -17.92
CA ALA A 144 11.55 10.85 -18.09
C ALA A 144 11.63 9.48 -17.41
N GLY A 145 10.54 9.07 -16.73
CA GLY A 145 10.41 7.73 -16.15
C GLY A 145 10.31 7.69 -14.61
N GLY A 146 9.95 6.52 -14.07
CA GLY A 146 9.68 6.26 -12.66
C GLY A 146 10.08 4.85 -12.21
N GLY A 147 9.95 4.54 -10.91
CA GLY A 147 10.21 3.21 -10.38
C GLY A 147 11.69 2.82 -10.24
N GLY A 148 12.59 3.80 -10.19
CA GLY A 148 14.02 3.60 -9.89
C GLY A 148 14.89 3.06 -11.03
N ARG A 149 14.35 2.90 -12.24
CA ARG A 149 15.11 2.56 -13.46
C ARG A 149 15.90 3.77 -13.97
N GLY A 150 17.07 3.53 -14.58
CA GLY A 150 17.93 4.59 -15.10
C GLY A 150 18.62 5.45 -14.03
N MET A 151 18.68 5.00 -12.77
CA MET A 151 19.37 5.70 -11.69
C MET A 151 20.74 5.07 -11.41
N ARG A 152 21.79 5.89 -11.30
CA ARG A 152 23.16 5.42 -10.99
C ARG A 152 23.81 6.35 -9.99
N ILE A 153 24.32 5.78 -8.89
CA ILE A 153 25.10 6.53 -7.90
C ILE A 153 26.55 6.58 -8.40
N VAL A 154 27.10 7.79 -8.47
CA VAL A 154 28.49 8.04 -8.82
C VAL A 154 29.21 8.49 -7.56
N ARG A 155 30.19 7.70 -7.12
CA ARG A 155 30.97 7.98 -5.90
C ARG A 155 32.37 8.51 -6.21
N ARG A 156 32.86 8.28 -7.43
CA ARG A 156 34.17 8.72 -7.89
C ARG A 156 34.02 9.41 -9.24
N LEU A 157 34.74 10.52 -9.45
CA LEU A 157 34.62 11.31 -10.68
C LEU A 157 34.98 10.50 -11.94
N ASP A 158 35.88 9.52 -11.84
CA ASP A 158 36.27 8.66 -12.96
C ASP A 158 35.15 7.71 -13.42
N GLU A 159 34.12 7.49 -12.59
CA GLU A 159 32.94 6.68 -12.94
C GLU A 159 31.83 7.51 -13.62
N LEU A 160 31.92 8.85 -13.56
CA LEU A 160 30.83 9.74 -13.95
C LEU A 160 30.46 9.59 -15.43
N ARG A 161 31.46 9.49 -16.31
CA ARG A 161 31.25 9.38 -17.75
C ARG A 161 30.48 8.11 -18.11
N ASP A 162 30.94 6.97 -17.60
CA ASP A 162 30.32 5.66 -17.86
C ASP A 162 28.90 5.60 -17.30
N ALA A 163 28.68 6.20 -16.13
CA ALA A 163 27.36 6.29 -15.53
C ALA A 163 26.38 7.13 -16.37
N LEU A 164 26.83 8.28 -16.91
CA LEU A 164 26.02 9.12 -17.80
C LEU A 164 25.70 8.41 -19.11
N GLU A 165 26.69 7.80 -19.77
CA GLU A 165 26.49 7.07 -21.03
C GLU A 165 25.52 5.90 -20.84
N GLY A 166 25.71 5.11 -19.77
CA GLY A 166 24.80 4.01 -19.42
C GLY A 166 23.38 4.46 -19.10
N ALA A 167 23.22 5.56 -18.36
CA ALA A 167 21.90 6.11 -18.02
C ALA A 167 21.16 6.63 -19.26
N ARG A 168 21.85 7.31 -20.18
CA ARG A 168 21.26 7.79 -21.44
C ARG A 168 20.79 6.64 -22.32
N ALA A 169 21.59 5.59 -22.45
CA ALA A 169 21.24 4.43 -23.25
C ALA A 169 20.02 3.69 -22.68
N GLU A 170 19.97 3.51 -21.35
CA GLU A 170 18.83 2.89 -20.67
C GLU A 170 17.57 3.76 -20.78
N ALA A 171 17.69 5.07 -20.59
CA ALA A 171 16.57 6.00 -20.70
C ALA A 171 15.99 6.01 -22.12
N ALA A 172 16.84 6.10 -23.15
CA ALA A 172 16.41 6.04 -24.54
C ALA A 172 15.73 4.71 -24.87
N SER A 173 16.27 3.58 -24.39
CA SER A 173 15.69 2.26 -24.63
C SER A 173 14.39 2.01 -23.87
N ALA A 174 14.24 2.55 -22.66
CA ALA A 174 13.10 2.26 -21.79
C ALA A 174 11.96 3.27 -21.94
N PHE A 175 12.28 4.52 -22.25
CA PHE A 175 11.33 5.64 -22.25
C PHE A 175 11.26 6.36 -23.60
N GLY A 176 12.18 6.09 -24.53
CA GLY A 176 12.24 6.77 -25.83
C GLY A 176 12.88 8.16 -25.77
N ASP A 177 13.33 8.59 -24.59
CA ASP A 177 14.00 9.86 -24.32
C ASP A 177 15.30 9.61 -23.55
N GLY A 178 16.42 10.09 -24.09
CA GLY A 178 17.75 9.93 -23.51
C GLY A 178 18.16 11.06 -22.55
N GLU A 179 17.30 12.03 -22.25
CA GLU A 179 17.61 13.10 -21.32
C GLU A 179 17.91 12.55 -19.92
N VAL A 180 19.06 12.94 -19.36
CA VAL A 180 19.50 12.60 -18.01
C VAL A 180 19.95 13.86 -17.28
N PHE A 181 19.81 13.87 -15.97
CA PHE A 181 20.27 14.95 -15.10
C PHE A 181 20.98 14.40 -13.87
N MET A 182 21.68 15.27 -13.17
CA MET A 182 22.45 14.93 -11.97
C MET A 182 21.99 15.77 -10.78
N GLU A 183 22.00 15.15 -9.61
CA GLU A 183 21.71 15.80 -8.33
C GLU A 183 22.56 15.19 -7.21
N PRO A 184 22.74 15.89 -6.08
CA PRO A 184 23.40 15.32 -4.92
C PRO A 184 22.71 14.02 -4.48
N TYR A 185 23.50 12.97 -4.24
CA TYR A 185 22.97 11.72 -3.71
C TYR A 185 22.84 11.83 -2.19
N ILE A 186 21.59 11.77 -1.71
CA ILE A 186 21.28 11.85 -0.29
C ILE A 186 21.24 10.44 0.30
N GLU A 187 22.29 10.08 1.04
CA GLU A 187 22.35 8.81 1.77
C GLU A 187 21.48 8.82 3.01
N ASN A 188 20.81 7.69 3.26
CA ASN A 188 20.05 7.44 4.49
C ASN A 188 19.10 8.60 4.84
N GLY A 189 18.52 9.24 3.81
CA GLY A 189 17.53 10.28 3.97
C GLY A 189 16.19 9.69 4.39
N ARG A 190 15.36 10.51 5.04
CA ARG A 190 13.96 10.20 5.27
C ARG A 190 13.15 10.59 4.05
N HIS A 191 12.31 9.69 3.55
CA HIS A 191 11.37 10.01 2.47
C HIS A 191 10.13 10.64 3.11
N ILE A 192 10.02 11.96 3.01
CA ILE A 192 8.91 12.73 3.57
C ILE A 192 8.11 13.34 2.42
N GLU A 193 6.80 13.27 2.52
CA GLU A 193 5.92 13.82 1.49
C GLU A 193 4.76 14.61 2.09
N VAL A 194 4.16 15.47 1.28
CA VAL A 194 3.03 16.31 1.66
C VAL A 194 1.86 16.05 0.71
N GLN A 195 0.74 15.61 1.29
CA GLN A 195 -0.53 15.54 0.57
C GLN A 195 -0.99 16.94 0.20
N ILE A 196 -1.42 17.12 -1.04
CA ILE A 196 -2.15 18.30 -1.48
C ILE A 196 -3.54 17.91 -1.99
N LEU A 197 -4.49 18.81 -1.78
CA LEU A 197 -5.79 18.79 -2.43
C LEU A 197 -6.09 20.23 -2.88
N ALA A 198 -6.37 20.41 -4.17
CA ALA A 198 -6.61 21.73 -4.75
C ALA A 198 -7.91 21.76 -5.53
N ASP A 199 -8.62 22.89 -5.48
CA ASP A 199 -9.86 23.10 -6.24
C ASP A 199 -9.64 24.02 -7.46
N THR A 200 -10.71 24.20 -8.23
CA THR A 200 -10.73 25.12 -9.37
C THR A 200 -10.90 26.60 -8.97
N HIS A 201 -10.97 26.89 -7.67
CA HIS A 201 -11.23 28.22 -7.10
C HIS A 201 -9.97 28.85 -6.48
N GLY A 202 -8.82 28.18 -6.58
CA GLY A 202 -7.51 28.65 -6.13
C GLY A 202 -7.14 28.23 -4.71
N THR A 203 -7.99 27.45 -4.03
CA THR A 203 -7.68 26.90 -2.71
C THR A 203 -6.78 25.68 -2.87
N VAL A 204 -5.73 25.61 -2.04
CA VAL A 204 -4.82 24.46 -1.96
C VAL A 204 -4.63 24.09 -0.50
N TRP A 205 -5.07 22.90 -0.11
CA TRP A 205 -4.87 22.33 1.21
C TRP A 205 -3.59 21.47 1.26
N PRO A 206 -2.56 21.86 2.04
CA PRO A 206 -1.46 20.97 2.40
C PRO A 206 -1.83 20.12 3.63
N LEU A 207 -2.27 18.87 3.40
CA LEU A 207 -2.80 17.97 4.43
C LEU A 207 -1.70 17.20 5.16
N GLY A 208 -0.87 17.94 5.90
CA GLY A 208 0.17 17.38 6.79
C GLY A 208 1.33 16.72 6.04
N THR A 209 2.18 16.02 6.79
CA THR A 209 3.31 15.25 6.24
C THR A 209 3.07 13.75 6.42
N ARG A 210 3.61 12.94 5.51
CA ARG A 210 3.76 11.50 5.70
C ARG A 210 5.24 11.13 5.67
N ASP A 211 5.63 10.22 6.55
CA ASP A 211 6.94 9.55 6.46
C ASP A 211 6.75 8.20 5.80
N CYS A 212 7.45 8.01 4.68
CA CYS A 212 7.40 6.80 3.87
C CYS A 212 8.78 6.15 3.75
N SER A 213 9.65 6.34 4.75
CA SER A 213 11.06 5.94 4.68
C SER A 213 11.29 4.43 4.68
N LEU A 214 10.37 3.63 5.25
CA LEU A 214 10.51 2.17 5.24
C LEU A 214 10.21 1.62 3.85
N GLN A 215 11.26 1.41 3.06
CA GLN A 215 11.18 1.05 1.65
C GLN A 215 12.02 -0.17 1.33
N ARG A 216 11.54 -1.01 0.42
CA ARG A 216 12.29 -2.10 -0.21
C ARG A 216 12.53 -1.75 -1.67
N ARG A 217 13.79 -1.67 -2.12
CA ARG A 217 14.10 -1.31 -3.53
C ARG A 217 13.32 -0.08 -4.02
N HIS A 218 13.25 0.96 -3.18
CA HIS A 218 12.49 2.20 -3.40
C HIS A 218 10.95 2.06 -3.46
N GLN A 219 10.39 0.92 -3.04
CA GLN A 219 8.95 0.74 -2.86
C GLN A 219 8.58 0.87 -1.39
N LYS A 220 7.66 1.76 -1.08
CA LYS A 220 7.16 2.01 0.28
C LYS A 220 6.46 0.76 0.83
N VAL A 221 6.72 0.44 2.11
CA VAL A 221 6.22 -0.75 2.80
C VAL A 221 5.40 -0.37 4.05
N ILE A 222 5.86 0.66 4.77
CA ILE A 222 5.22 1.22 5.96
C ILE A 222 5.25 2.74 5.85
N GLU A 223 4.11 3.36 6.08
CA GLU A 223 3.90 4.81 5.97
C GLU A 223 3.18 5.32 7.22
N GLU A 224 3.51 6.53 7.66
CA GLU A 224 2.86 7.11 8.83
C GLU A 224 2.62 8.61 8.72
N ALA A 225 1.56 9.08 9.37
CA ALA A 225 1.17 10.48 9.43
C ALA A 225 0.83 10.90 10.87
N PRO A 226 1.28 12.08 11.34
CA PRO A 226 2.31 12.94 10.71
C PRO A 226 3.71 12.29 10.72
N ALA A 227 4.65 12.82 9.93
CA ALA A 227 6.04 12.37 9.97
C ALA A 227 6.66 12.61 11.36
N PRO A 228 7.18 11.57 12.07
CA PRO A 228 7.62 11.71 13.45
C PRO A 228 8.92 12.51 13.58
N GLY A 229 9.07 13.27 14.68
CA GLY A 229 10.33 13.95 14.99
C GLY A 229 10.77 15.02 13.98
N LEU A 230 9.87 15.48 13.10
CA LEU A 230 10.17 16.53 12.14
C LEU A 230 10.05 17.91 12.84
N PRO A 231 11.10 18.76 12.84
CA PRO A 231 10.99 20.10 13.42
C PRO A 231 9.90 20.93 12.74
N GLU A 232 9.11 21.68 13.50
CA GLU A 232 7.96 22.43 12.96
C GLU A 232 8.37 23.43 11.86
N ARG A 233 9.56 24.01 11.94
CA ARG A 233 10.12 24.87 10.88
C ARG A 233 10.22 24.12 9.56
N LEU A 234 10.80 22.92 9.58
CA LEU A 234 10.98 22.09 8.40
C LEU A 234 9.64 21.55 7.89
N ALA A 235 8.76 21.13 8.80
CA ALA A 235 7.40 20.71 8.44
C ALA A 235 6.63 21.82 7.69
N ARG A 236 6.77 23.07 8.15
CA ARG A 236 6.18 24.24 7.49
C ARG A 236 6.79 24.51 6.13
N GLU A 237 8.12 24.43 6.02
CA GLU A 237 8.85 24.58 4.77
C GLU A 237 8.36 23.58 3.71
N LEU A 238 8.24 22.30 4.07
CA LEU A 238 7.71 21.26 3.18
C LEU A 238 6.29 21.59 2.71
N ARG A 239 5.39 22.01 3.61
CA ARG A 239 4.03 22.42 3.25
C ARG A 239 4.02 23.62 2.30
N THR A 240 4.87 24.61 2.54
CA THR A 240 5.02 25.79 1.67
C THR A 240 5.53 25.39 0.27
N LEU A 241 6.53 24.53 0.19
CA LEU A 241 7.06 24.02 -1.07
C LEU A 241 5.99 23.21 -1.83
N ALA A 242 5.22 22.38 -1.14
CA ALA A 242 4.14 21.61 -1.75
C ALA A 242 3.04 22.50 -2.35
N VAL A 243 2.61 23.54 -1.63
CA VAL A 243 1.65 24.53 -2.15
C VAL A 243 2.23 25.29 -3.35
N ARG A 244 3.53 25.63 -3.31
CA ARG A 244 4.20 26.28 -4.45
C ARG A 244 4.21 25.39 -5.69
N ALA A 245 4.52 24.10 -5.54
CA ALA A 245 4.50 23.13 -6.63
C ALA A 245 3.10 23.03 -7.26
N ALA A 246 2.06 22.91 -6.43
CA ALA A 246 0.67 22.87 -6.90
C ALA A 246 0.30 24.14 -7.69
N ARG A 247 0.63 25.32 -7.16
CA ARG A 247 0.33 26.61 -7.82
C ARG A 247 1.10 26.81 -9.12
N ALA A 248 2.33 26.30 -9.23
CA ALA A 248 3.16 26.45 -10.42
C ALA A 248 2.56 25.78 -11.67
N VAL A 249 1.66 24.81 -11.49
CA VAL A 249 1.00 24.08 -12.59
C VAL A 249 -0.53 24.21 -12.55
N SER A 250 -1.06 25.19 -11.81
CA SER A 250 -2.51 25.36 -11.60
C SER A 250 -3.22 24.04 -11.25
N TYR A 251 -2.62 23.31 -10.30
CA TYR A 251 -3.03 21.94 -9.97
C TYR A 251 -4.47 21.87 -9.44
N VAL A 252 -5.19 20.81 -9.79
CA VAL A 252 -6.55 20.50 -9.34
C VAL A 252 -6.62 19.04 -8.91
N GLY A 253 -7.44 18.73 -7.90
CA GLY A 253 -7.62 17.39 -7.36
C GLY A 253 -6.54 17.03 -6.32
N ALA A 254 -6.41 15.73 -6.05
CA ALA A 254 -5.43 15.21 -5.10
C ALA A 254 -4.06 14.99 -5.77
N GLY A 255 -3.00 15.32 -5.06
CA GLY A 255 -1.61 15.08 -5.48
C GLY A 255 -0.70 14.96 -4.28
N THR A 256 0.55 14.58 -4.49
CA THR A 256 1.54 14.52 -3.42
C THR A 256 2.88 15.05 -3.88
N VAL A 257 3.53 15.84 -3.03
CA VAL A 257 4.88 16.35 -3.28
C VAL A 257 5.86 15.62 -2.37
N GLU A 258 6.85 14.96 -2.97
CA GLU A 258 7.81 14.10 -2.28
C GLU A 258 9.17 14.79 -2.10
N PHE A 259 9.81 14.48 -0.97
CA PHE A 259 11.09 15.03 -0.57
C PHE A 259 11.98 13.96 0.07
N LEU A 260 13.29 14.07 -0.13
CA LEU A 260 14.26 13.49 0.78
C LEU A 260 14.63 14.52 1.84
N VAL A 261 14.60 14.10 3.10
CA VAL A 261 15.01 14.90 4.24
C VAL A 261 16.26 14.29 4.86
N ALA A 262 17.36 15.02 4.82
CA ALA A 262 18.62 14.65 5.47
C ALA A 262 19.25 15.89 6.09
N GLU A 263 19.92 15.73 7.23
CA GLU A 263 20.64 16.81 7.92
C GLU A 263 19.77 18.07 8.16
N GLY A 264 18.46 17.88 8.37
CA GLY A 264 17.50 18.97 8.59
C GLY A 264 17.15 19.79 7.34
N ARG A 265 17.50 19.32 6.14
CA ARG A 265 17.20 19.97 4.85
C ARG A 265 16.23 19.13 4.02
N ALA A 266 15.36 19.80 3.27
CA ALA A 266 14.44 19.17 2.33
C ALA A 266 14.99 19.23 0.90
N HIS A 267 14.94 18.10 0.19
CA HIS A 267 15.35 17.96 -1.20
C HIS A 267 14.15 17.47 -2.01
N PHE A 268 13.61 18.32 -2.90
CA PHE A 268 12.49 17.95 -3.76
C PHE A 268 12.85 16.76 -4.66
N LEU A 269 12.03 15.71 -4.61
CA LEU A 269 12.14 14.53 -5.46
C LEU A 269 11.26 14.67 -6.70
N GLU A 270 9.95 14.62 -6.49
CA GLU A 270 8.94 14.63 -7.53
C GLU A 270 7.58 15.04 -6.96
N MET A 271 6.60 15.17 -7.84
CA MET A 271 5.21 15.33 -7.47
C MET A 271 4.39 14.30 -8.20
N ASN A 272 3.71 13.42 -7.47
CA ASN A 272 2.78 12.47 -8.07
C ASN A 272 1.44 13.16 -8.30
N THR A 273 0.99 13.15 -9.54
CA THR A 273 -0.18 13.90 -10.00
C THR A 273 -1.47 13.11 -9.85
N ARG A 274 -1.62 12.44 -8.70
CA ARG A 274 -2.67 11.48 -8.40
C ARG A 274 -2.81 11.21 -6.91
N LEU A 275 -3.85 10.45 -6.54
CA LEU A 275 -3.93 9.81 -5.23
C LEU A 275 -2.78 8.79 -5.06
N GLN A 276 -2.35 8.56 -3.83
CA GLN A 276 -1.33 7.59 -3.49
C GLN A 276 -1.91 6.44 -2.65
N VAL A 277 -1.16 5.34 -2.54
CA VAL A 277 -1.57 4.13 -1.83
C VAL A 277 -1.84 4.46 -0.35
N GLU A 278 -0.94 5.24 0.23
CA GLU A 278 -0.83 5.70 1.62
C GLU A 278 -1.73 6.89 1.99
N HIS A 279 -2.64 7.31 1.10
CA HIS A 279 -3.64 8.33 1.45
C HIS A 279 -4.46 8.03 2.72
N PRO A 280 -4.74 6.77 3.12
CA PRO A 280 -5.54 6.48 4.31
C PRO A 280 -4.95 7.00 5.63
N VAL A 281 -3.62 7.14 5.77
CA VAL A 281 -3.05 7.72 6.98
C VAL A 281 -3.37 9.21 7.11
N THR A 282 -3.41 9.93 5.99
CA THR A 282 -3.87 11.32 5.95
C THR A 282 -5.36 11.42 6.25
N GLU A 283 -6.18 10.58 5.63
CA GLU A 283 -7.62 10.51 5.90
C GLU A 283 -7.93 10.31 7.38
N ALA A 284 -7.25 9.35 8.01
CA ALA A 284 -7.48 9.03 9.42
C ALA A 284 -7.08 10.18 10.36
N VAL A 285 -5.99 10.88 10.07
CA VAL A 285 -5.51 12.02 10.87
C VAL A 285 -6.41 13.25 10.70
N PHE A 286 -6.86 13.53 9.48
CA PHE A 286 -7.67 14.72 9.18
C PHE A 286 -9.18 14.49 9.34
N GLY A 287 -9.62 13.23 9.43
CA GLY A 287 -11.04 12.87 9.46
C GLY A 287 -11.75 13.21 8.14
N LEU A 288 -11.09 12.90 7.02
CA LEU A 288 -11.54 13.20 5.66
C LEU A 288 -11.66 11.93 4.82
N ASP A 289 -12.50 11.98 3.78
CA ASP A 289 -12.47 11.02 2.66
C ASP A 289 -11.91 11.75 1.43
N LEU A 290 -10.65 11.46 1.08
CA LEU A 290 -9.97 12.13 -0.03
C LEU A 290 -10.57 11.79 -1.38
N VAL A 291 -11.12 10.57 -1.54
CA VAL A 291 -11.84 10.20 -2.77
C VAL A 291 -13.12 11.04 -2.87
N ALA A 292 -13.87 11.21 -1.78
CA ALA A 292 -15.08 12.03 -1.79
C ALA A 292 -14.76 13.49 -2.15
N GLU A 293 -13.68 14.05 -1.60
CA GLU A 293 -13.24 15.40 -1.96
C GLU A 293 -12.76 15.51 -3.41
N GLN A 294 -12.08 14.50 -3.96
CA GLN A 294 -11.73 14.49 -5.38
C GLN A 294 -12.98 14.56 -6.27
N LEU A 295 -14.06 13.84 -5.93
CA LEU A 295 -15.32 13.89 -6.67
C LEU A 295 -15.98 15.26 -6.54
N ARG A 296 -16.05 15.83 -5.33
CA ARG A 296 -16.61 17.17 -5.10
C ARG A 296 -15.87 18.25 -5.91
N VAL A 297 -14.54 18.21 -5.90
CA VAL A 297 -13.71 19.13 -6.70
C VAL A 297 -13.96 18.95 -8.19
N ALA A 298 -14.07 17.70 -8.67
CA ALA A 298 -14.36 17.43 -10.08
C ALA A 298 -15.77 17.90 -10.51
N GLU A 299 -16.71 17.98 -9.57
CA GLU A 299 -18.03 18.60 -9.77
C GLU A 299 -18.01 20.15 -9.72
N GLY A 300 -16.84 20.74 -9.48
CA GLY A 300 -16.64 22.19 -9.45
C GLY A 300 -16.90 22.84 -8.09
N HIS A 301 -17.03 22.06 -7.01
CA HIS A 301 -17.19 22.63 -5.66
C HIS A 301 -15.88 23.24 -5.16
N ALA A 302 -16.01 24.37 -4.46
CA ALA A 302 -14.91 24.97 -3.72
C ALA A 302 -14.63 24.19 -2.44
N LEU A 303 -13.35 24.09 -2.09
CA LEU A 303 -12.90 23.67 -0.78
C LEU A 303 -13.17 24.79 0.23
N GLU A 304 -13.42 24.42 1.48
CA GLU A 304 -13.40 25.38 2.57
C GLU A 304 -12.03 26.08 2.65
N LYS A 305 -11.99 27.30 3.19
CA LYS A 305 -10.76 28.09 3.23
C LYS A 305 -9.59 27.35 3.89
N ASP A 306 -9.87 26.69 5.00
CA ASP A 306 -8.88 25.99 5.82
C ASP A 306 -9.24 24.49 5.89
N PRO A 307 -8.25 23.57 5.81
CA PRO A 307 -8.50 22.15 6.00
C PRO A 307 -8.87 21.85 7.46
N PRO A 308 -9.53 20.71 7.74
CA PRO A 308 -9.72 20.24 9.10
C PRO A 308 -8.41 20.12 9.89
N SER A 309 -8.47 20.33 11.20
CA SER A 309 -7.29 20.17 12.06
C SER A 309 -6.91 18.69 12.20
N PRO A 310 -5.62 18.33 12.06
CA PRO A 310 -5.15 16.96 12.24
C PRO A 310 -5.30 16.52 13.70
N ARG A 311 -5.64 15.24 13.93
CA ARG A 311 -5.76 14.63 15.26
C ARG A 311 -5.09 13.26 15.30
N GLY A 312 -4.31 13.01 16.35
CA GLY A 312 -3.67 11.73 16.59
C GLY A 312 -2.58 11.38 15.58
N HIS A 313 -2.37 10.08 15.40
CA HIS A 313 -1.33 9.50 14.55
C HIS A 313 -1.88 8.26 13.84
N ALA A 314 -1.57 8.12 12.56
CA ALA A 314 -1.95 6.96 11.75
C ALA A 314 -0.72 6.28 11.15
N ILE A 315 -0.78 4.95 11.05
CA ILE A 315 0.25 4.12 10.42
C ILE A 315 -0.46 3.15 9.48
N GLU A 316 0.06 3.03 8.27
CA GLU A 316 -0.33 2.04 7.27
C GLU A 316 0.82 1.04 7.08
N VAL A 317 0.45 -0.21 6.84
CA VAL A 317 1.35 -1.20 6.26
C VAL A 317 0.75 -1.79 5.00
N ARG A 318 1.60 -2.13 4.05
CA ARG A 318 1.23 -2.89 2.85
C ARG A 318 1.47 -4.38 3.07
N LEU A 319 0.39 -5.15 3.14
CA LEU A 319 0.42 -6.60 3.28
C LEU A 319 0.51 -7.24 1.89
N TYR A 320 1.62 -7.91 1.62
CA TYR A 320 1.92 -8.56 0.34
C TYR A 320 1.96 -10.08 0.47
N ALA A 321 1.52 -10.79 -0.57
CA ALA A 321 1.83 -12.19 -0.79
C ALA A 321 3.26 -12.32 -1.33
N GLU A 322 4.23 -12.14 -0.44
CA GLU A 322 5.66 -12.18 -0.73
C GLU A 322 6.42 -12.84 0.41
N ASP A 323 7.58 -13.40 0.10
CA ASP A 323 8.52 -13.95 1.08
C ASP A 323 9.77 -13.05 1.19
N PRO A 324 9.84 -12.15 2.19
CA PRO A 324 10.99 -11.26 2.37
C PRO A 324 12.30 -12.00 2.66
N ALA A 325 12.25 -13.21 3.24
CA ALA A 325 13.45 -14.02 3.51
C ALA A 325 14.05 -14.60 2.22
N ARG A 326 13.25 -14.68 1.16
CA ARG A 326 13.65 -15.17 -0.17
C ARG A 326 13.66 -14.04 -1.17
N ASP A 327 14.36 -12.96 -0.83
CA ASP A 327 14.55 -11.80 -1.69
C ASP A 327 13.23 -11.18 -2.16
N TRP A 328 12.24 -11.16 -1.27
CA TRP A 328 10.90 -10.63 -1.52
C TRP A 328 10.14 -11.34 -2.65
N ALA A 329 10.43 -12.64 -2.87
CA ALA A 329 9.82 -13.40 -3.94
C ALA A 329 8.27 -13.38 -3.85
N PRO A 330 7.56 -12.96 -4.92
CA PRO A 330 6.11 -13.05 -4.99
C PRO A 330 5.62 -14.47 -4.79
N GLN A 331 4.50 -14.59 -4.08
CA GLN A 331 3.85 -15.86 -3.78
C GLN A 331 2.52 -15.93 -4.52
N THR A 332 2.18 -17.10 -5.02
CA THR A 332 0.94 -17.38 -5.74
C THR A 332 0.19 -18.54 -5.09
N GLY A 333 -1.11 -18.63 -5.36
CA GLY A 333 -1.99 -19.66 -4.81
C GLY A 333 -3.27 -19.09 -4.24
N THR A 334 -4.05 -19.91 -3.56
CA THR A 334 -5.36 -19.50 -3.03
C THR A 334 -5.22 -18.81 -1.68
N LEU A 335 -5.78 -17.60 -1.55
CA LEU A 335 -5.95 -16.94 -0.25
C LEU A 335 -7.15 -17.54 0.47
N HIS A 336 -6.93 -18.58 1.28
CA HIS A 336 -8.01 -19.28 1.98
C HIS A 336 -8.71 -18.41 3.03
N ARG A 337 -7.98 -17.51 3.70
CA ARG A 337 -8.52 -16.61 4.71
C ARG A 337 -7.71 -15.32 4.80
N LEU A 338 -8.39 -14.18 4.83
CA LEU A 338 -7.81 -12.88 5.21
C LEU A 338 -8.71 -12.17 6.22
N ALA A 339 -8.31 -12.17 7.49
CA ALA A 339 -9.03 -11.46 8.54
C ALA A 339 -8.06 -10.75 9.50
N VAL A 340 -8.25 -9.44 9.65
CA VAL A 340 -7.59 -8.62 10.66
C VAL A 340 -8.61 -8.30 11.76
N PRO A 341 -8.23 -8.29 13.05
CA PRO A 341 -9.15 -7.94 14.13
C PRO A 341 -9.77 -6.54 13.98
N PRO A 342 -10.93 -6.28 14.61
CA PRO A 342 -11.55 -4.96 14.59
C PRO A 342 -10.64 -3.90 15.21
N GLY A 343 -10.81 -2.64 14.79
CA GLY A 343 -10.00 -1.50 15.25
C GLY A 343 -8.82 -1.15 14.33
N VAL A 344 -8.61 -1.90 13.25
CA VAL A 344 -7.72 -1.57 12.13
C VAL A 344 -8.56 -1.50 10.86
N ARG A 345 -8.41 -0.42 10.09
CA ARG A 345 -9.03 -0.30 8.77
C ARG A 345 -8.29 -1.21 7.80
N LEU A 346 -9.04 -1.99 7.03
CA LEU A 346 -8.51 -2.88 6.01
C LEU A 346 -9.07 -2.48 4.64
N ASP A 347 -8.20 -1.97 3.78
CA ASP A 347 -8.50 -1.72 2.38
C ASP A 347 -7.90 -2.88 1.56
N THR A 348 -8.74 -3.71 0.93
CA THR A 348 -8.30 -4.95 0.29
C THR A 348 -8.88 -5.10 -1.11
N GLY A 349 -8.08 -5.70 -1.99
CA GLY A 349 -8.48 -6.14 -3.34
C GLY A 349 -8.75 -7.64 -3.43
N TYR A 350 -8.74 -8.37 -2.31
CA TYR A 350 -8.91 -9.81 -2.23
C TYR A 350 -9.92 -10.19 -1.14
N GLY A 351 -10.62 -11.30 -1.34
CA GLY A 351 -11.47 -11.96 -0.36
C GLY A 351 -11.06 -13.42 -0.15
N ASP A 352 -11.71 -14.08 0.80
CA ASP A 352 -11.52 -15.49 1.07
C ASP A 352 -11.85 -16.33 -0.18
N GLY A 353 -10.93 -17.23 -0.54
CA GLY A 353 -11.02 -18.09 -1.72
C GLY A 353 -10.44 -17.49 -2.99
N ASP A 354 -10.05 -16.21 -3.01
CA ASP A 354 -9.53 -15.58 -4.21
C ASP A 354 -8.14 -16.15 -4.59
N PRO A 355 -7.87 -16.37 -5.90
CA PRO A 355 -6.56 -16.76 -6.37
C PRO A 355 -5.61 -15.56 -6.44
N ILE A 356 -4.40 -15.74 -5.91
CA ILE A 356 -3.27 -14.82 -6.09
C ILE A 356 -2.50 -15.28 -7.33
N GLY A 357 -2.71 -14.55 -8.43
CA GLY A 357 -2.11 -14.83 -9.73
C GLY A 357 -0.70 -14.25 -9.91
N VAL A 358 -0.14 -14.46 -11.10
CA VAL A 358 1.17 -13.91 -11.49
C VAL A 358 1.06 -12.56 -12.20
N HIS A 359 -0.11 -12.18 -12.71
CA HIS A 359 -0.23 -11.11 -13.70
C HIS A 359 -0.02 -9.69 -13.15
N TYR A 360 -0.24 -9.49 -11.86
CA TYR A 360 -0.27 -8.18 -11.22
C TYR A 360 0.47 -8.18 -9.88
N ASP A 361 0.58 -6.99 -9.31
CA ASP A 361 1.15 -6.76 -7.98
C ASP A 361 0.50 -7.67 -6.91
N PRO A 362 1.30 -8.30 -6.01
CA PRO A 362 0.83 -9.23 -5.01
C PRO A 362 0.33 -8.57 -3.71
N MET A 363 0.04 -7.26 -3.69
CA MET A 363 -0.53 -6.59 -2.52
C MET A 363 -1.94 -7.11 -2.23
N LEU A 364 -2.10 -7.72 -1.07
CA LEU A 364 -3.37 -8.28 -0.62
C LEU A 364 -4.26 -7.19 -0.02
N ALA A 365 -3.68 -6.35 0.83
CA ALA A 365 -4.39 -5.32 1.55
C ALA A 365 -3.46 -4.26 2.12
N LYS A 366 -4.06 -3.13 2.50
CA LYS A 366 -3.48 -2.10 3.35
C LYS A 366 -4.16 -2.17 4.70
N ALA A 367 -3.36 -2.24 5.76
CA ALA A 367 -3.85 -2.26 7.13
C ALA A 367 -3.45 -0.95 7.83
N VAL A 368 -4.44 -0.21 8.30
CA VAL A 368 -4.26 1.16 8.82
C VAL A 368 -4.76 1.24 10.26
N ALA A 369 -3.90 1.66 11.18
CA ALA A 369 -4.29 1.96 12.55
C ALA A 369 -4.13 3.45 12.82
N HIS A 370 -5.13 4.04 13.46
CA HIS A 370 -5.10 5.41 13.97
C HIS A 370 -5.32 5.41 15.47
N ALA A 371 -4.61 6.26 16.20
CA ALA A 371 -4.75 6.41 17.65
C ALA A 371 -4.37 7.83 18.11
N PRO A 372 -4.73 8.25 19.33
CA PRO A 372 -4.32 9.53 19.90
C PRO A 372 -2.81 9.77 19.93
N THR A 373 -2.01 8.71 20.08
CA THR A 373 -0.54 8.81 20.06
C THR A 373 0.09 7.83 19.06
N ARG A 374 1.27 8.18 18.56
CA ARG A 374 2.08 7.29 17.71
C ARG A 374 2.31 5.92 18.36
N ALA A 375 2.72 5.90 19.64
CA ALA A 375 3.00 4.66 20.35
C ALA A 375 1.77 3.74 20.44
N GLU A 376 0.58 4.31 20.63
CA GLU A 376 -0.67 3.56 20.60
C GLU A 376 -1.02 3.04 19.20
N ALA A 377 -0.80 3.84 18.15
CA ALA A 377 -1.01 3.42 16.76
C ALA A 377 -0.10 2.24 16.39
N VAL A 378 1.20 2.34 16.74
CA VAL A 378 2.17 1.24 16.57
C VAL A 378 1.71 -0.02 17.29
N ARG A 379 1.37 0.10 18.58
CA ARG A 379 0.94 -1.05 19.40
C ARG A 379 -0.32 -1.70 18.82
N ARG A 380 -1.29 -0.90 18.42
CA ARG A 380 -2.56 -1.35 17.83
C ARG A 380 -2.32 -2.11 16.52
N LEU A 381 -1.54 -1.53 15.60
CA LEU A 381 -1.29 -2.15 14.30
C LEU A 381 -0.47 -3.43 14.43
N ALA A 382 0.62 -3.41 15.21
CA ALA A 382 1.45 -4.58 15.42
C ALA A 382 0.67 -5.74 16.08
N GLY A 383 -0.15 -5.44 17.10
CA GLY A 383 -1.00 -6.45 17.75
C GLY A 383 -2.08 -7.02 16.83
N ALA A 384 -2.71 -6.18 16.00
CA ALA A 384 -3.71 -6.61 15.04
C ALA A 384 -3.10 -7.51 13.95
N LEU A 385 -1.91 -7.19 13.44
CA LEU A 385 -1.21 -8.02 12.45
C LEU A 385 -0.73 -9.35 13.04
N GLU A 386 -0.23 -9.36 14.27
CA GLU A 386 0.21 -10.59 14.96
C GLU A 386 -0.94 -11.57 15.17
N SER A 387 -2.13 -11.05 15.46
CA SER A 387 -3.37 -11.83 15.64
C SER A 387 -4.21 -11.99 14.36
N ALA A 388 -3.75 -11.46 13.22
CA ALA A 388 -4.43 -11.61 11.95
C ALA A 388 -4.43 -13.08 11.49
N VAL A 389 -5.57 -13.53 10.98
CA VAL A 389 -5.73 -14.85 10.40
C VAL A 389 -5.53 -14.73 8.90
N ILE A 390 -4.35 -15.15 8.44
CA ILE A 390 -3.98 -15.14 7.02
C ILE A 390 -3.59 -16.57 6.66
N HIS A 391 -4.47 -17.26 5.93
CA HIS A 391 -4.22 -18.62 5.46
C HIS A 391 -4.12 -18.62 3.93
N GLY A 392 -3.06 -19.22 3.41
CA GLY A 392 -2.74 -19.18 1.98
C GLY A 392 -1.23 -19.17 1.76
N PRO A 393 -0.74 -18.54 0.68
CA PRO A 393 0.69 -18.38 0.43
C PRO A 393 1.41 -17.57 1.52
N ALA A 394 2.74 -17.64 1.53
CA ALA A 394 3.54 -16.85 2.46
C ALA A 394 3.29 -15.34 2.24
N THR A 395 3.39 -14.56 3.32
CA THR A 395 3.20 -13.11 3.28
C THR A 395 4.30 -12.40 4.05
N ASN A 396 4.44 -11.10 3.81
CA ASN A 396 5.35 -10.25 4.57
C ASN A 396 4.85 -9.90 5.99
N ARG A 397 3.73 -10.47 6.47
CA ARG A 397 3.10 -10.15 7.77
C ARG A 397 4.08 -10.12 8.94
N ASP A 398 4.90 -11.16 9.08
CA ASP A 398 5.85 -11.29 10.20
C ASP A 398 6.93 -10.22 10.16
N LEU A 399 7.41 -9.88 8.96
CA LEU A 399 8.32 -8.77 8.75
C LEU A 399 7.66 -7.47 9.22
N LEU A 400 6.41 -7.19 8.81
CA LEU A 400 5.70 -5.98 9.19
C LEU A 400 5.55 -5.85 10.72
N VAL A 401 5.16 -6.92 11.40
CA VAL A 401 5.06 -6.94 12.87
C VAL A 401 6.40 -6.61 13.52
N ARG A 402 7.49 -7.20 13.03
CA ARG A 402 8.84 -6.99 13.59
C ARG A 402 9.36 -5.58 13.28
N SER A 403 9.12 -5.06 12.08
CA SER A 403 9.45 -3.68 11.70
C SER A 403 8.75 -2.68 12.61
N LEU A 404 7.44 -2.85 12.86
CA LEU A 404 6.67 -1.98 13.75
C LEU A 404 7.17 -2.02 15.21
N ARG A 405 7.79 -3.12 15.63
CA ARG A 405 8.37 -3.31 16.96
C ARG A 405 9.85 -2.96 17.05
N HIS A 406 10.49 -2.63 15.93
CA HIS A 406 11.92 -2.35 15.89
C HIS A 406 12.25 -1.02 16.59
N GLU A 407 13.41 -0.93 17.24
CA GLU A 407 13.80 0.26 17.99
C GLU A 407 13.90 1.51 17.11
N GLU A 408 14.56 1.43 15.94
CA GLU A 408 14.66 2.55 15.00
C GLU A 408 13.29 3.06 14.53
N PHE A 409 12.31 2.17 14.34
CA PHE A 409 10.96 2.57 13.95
C PHE A 409 10.24 3.20 15.14
N THR A 410 10.19 2.53 16.30
CA THR A 410 9.49 3.02 17.49
C THR A 410 10.04 4.34 18.04
N SER A 411 11.33 4.63 17.80
CA SER A 411 11.98 5.91 18.15
C SER A 411 11.94 6.98 17.05
N GLY A 412 11.41 6.67 15.86
CA GLY A 412 11.29 7.64 14.76
C GLY A 412 12.63 8.02 14.11
N ARG A 413 13.61 7.11 14.14
CA ARG A 413 14.97 7.30 13.60
C ARG A 413 15.23 6.52 12.31
N MET A 414 14.19 5.95 11.72
CA MET A 414 14.29 5.20 10.48
C MET A 414 14.63 6.10 9.29
N ASP A 415 15.23 5.49 8.27
CA ASP A 415 15.56 6.10 6.98
C ASP A 415 15.37 5.06 5.85
N THR A 416 15.62 5.47 4.61
CA THR A 416 15.45 4.61 3.42
C THR A 416 16.33 3.36 3.40
N GLY A 417 17.41 3.31 4.18
CA GLY A 417 18.31 2.16 4.31
C GLY A 417 17.89 1.17 5.41
N PHE A 418 16.74 1.36 6.06
CA PHE A 418 16.30 0.53 7.19
C PHE A 418 16.32 -0.98 6.88
N TYR A 419 15.72 -1.40 5.76
CA TYR A 419 15.68 -2.83 5.42
C TYR A 419 17.04 -3.36 4.97
N ASP A 420 17.89 -2.56 4.36
CA ASP A 420 19.25 -2.98 4.00
C ASP A 420 20.06 -3.35 5.25
N ARG A 421 19.84 -2.62 6.36
CA ARG A 421 20.49 -2.90 7.65
C ARG A 421 19.88 -4.09 8.39
N HIS A 422 18.55 -4.21 8.38
CA HIS A 422 17.84 -5.04 9.36
C HIS A 422 17.11 -6.26 8.78
N LEU A 423 17.02 -6.41 7.45
CA LEU A 423 16.18 -7.46 6.82
C LEU A 423 16.55 -8.87 7.28
N ALA A 424 17.83 -9.21 7.40
CA ALA A 424 18.26 -10.54 7.84
C ALA A 424 17.75 -10.87 9.26
N ALA A 425 17.86 -9.93 10.19
CA ALA A 425 17.34 -10.09 11.55
C ALA A 425 15.80 -10.14 11.57
N LEU A 426 15.16 -9.26 10.79
CA LEU A 426 13.70 -9.17 10.70
C LEU A 426 13.05 -10.39 10.03
N THR A 427 13.79 -11.19 9.26
CA THR A 427 13.29 -12.39 8.58
C THR A 427 13.68 -13.70 9.24
N THR A 428 14.57 -13.67 10.24
CA THR A 428 15.00 -14.89 10.95
C THR A 428 13.82 -15.49 11.74
N PRO A 429 13.41 -16.75 11.50
CA PRO A 429 12.30 -17.35 12.24
C PRO A 429 12.55 -17.30 13.74
N ALA A 430 11.54 -16.92 14.53
CA ALA A 430 11.66 -17.08 15.97
C ALA A 430 11.81 -18.59 16.27
N PRO A 431 12.69 -19.00 17.18
CA PRO A 431 12.74 -20.39 17.59
C PRO A 431 11.33 -20.79 18.05
N PRO A 432 10.85 -22.00 17.70
CA PRO A 432 9.55 -22.46 18.16
C PRO A 432 9.49 -22.29 19.67
N PRO A 433 8.36 -21.84 20.24
CA PRO A 433 8.23 -21.76 21.70
C PRO A 433 8.64 -23.13 22.23
N SER A 434 9.68 -23.15 23.06
CA SER A 434 10.11 -24.40 23.68
C SER A 434 8.85 -24.99 24.30
N LEU A 435 8.49 -26.21 23.88
CA LEU A 435 7.47 -26.97 24.56
C LEU A 435 7.92 -26.95 26.01
N ARG A 436 7.22 -26.18 26.85
CA ARG A 436 7.45 -26.22 28.29
C ARG A 436 7.38 -27.70 28.61
N SER A 437 8.50 -28.27 29.05
CA SER A 437 8.55 -29.64 29.52
C SER A 437 7.34 -29.80 30.44
N PRO A 438 6.54 -30.87 30.29
CA PRO A 438 5.41 -31.10 31.19
C PRO A 438 5.95 -30.97 32.62
N PRO A 439 5.21 -30.34 33.54
CA PRO A 439 5.64 -30.26 34.93
C PRO A 439 6.03 -31.67 35.40
N PRO A 440 7.13 -31.82 36.18
CA PRO A 440 7.54 -33.13 36.64
C PRO A 440 6.33 -33.81 37.29
N SER A 441 6.06 -35.05 36.85
CA SER A 441 4.98 -35.86 37.40
C SER A 441 5.07 -35.84 38.92
N PRO A 442 3.96 -35.71 39.65
CA PRO A 442 4.01 -35.73 41.11
C PRO A 442 4.69 -37.03 41.55
N THR A 443 5.82 -36.88 42.23
CA THR A 443 6.52 -37.97 42.91
C THR A 443 5.49 -38.70 43.79
N PRO A 444 5.35 -40.04 43.71
CA PRO A 444 4.42 -40.72 44.58
C PRO A 444 4.88 -40.49 46.03
N MET A 445 4.09 -39.74 46.79
CA MET A 445 4.25 -39.66 48.23
C MET A 445 4.12 -41.08 48.77
N ALA A 446 5.21 -41.59 49.34
CA ALA A 446 5.17 -42.78 50.17
C ALA A 446 4.15 -42.55 51.28
N ALA A 447 3.13 -43.42 51.33
CA ALA A 447 2.14 -43.41 52.38
C ALA A 447 2.82 -43.67 53.73
N PRO A 448 2.64 -42.82 54.77
CA PRO A 448 3.01 -43.21 56.11
C PRO A 448 2.04 -44.29 56.61
N ALA A 449 2.64 -45.34 57.17
CA ALA A 449 1.94 -46.45 57.80
C ALA A 449 0.99 -45.98 58.91
N SER A 450 -0.11 -46.73 59.03
CA SER A 450 -1.18 -46.58 60.00
C SER A 450 -0.72 -46.44 61.45
N ALA A 451 -1.31 -45.48 62.18
CA ALA A 451 -1.52 -45.58 63.62
C ALA A 451 -2.99 -45.27 63.93
N ALA A 452 -3.61 -46.18 64.66
CA ALA A 452 -5.03 -46.23 64.98
C ALA A 452 -5.40 -45.32 66.16
N GLY A 453 -6.66 -44.86 66.15
CA GLY A 453 -7.45 -44.65 67.36
C GLY A 453 -7.78 -43.20 67.74
N ALA A 454 -9.00 -42.75 67.42
CA ALA A 454 -9.93 -42.13 68.37
C ALA A 454 -11.22 -41.66 67.65
N MET A 455 -12.35 -42.25 68.06
CA MET A 455 -13.72 -41.85 67.69
C MET A 455 -14.12 -40.52 68.33
N CYS A 456 -14.82 -39.64 67.60
CA CYS A 456 -16.01 -38.96 68.14
C CYS A 456 -16.89 -38.29 67.05
N ARG A 457 -18.02 -38.99 66.77
CA ARG A 457 -19.40 -38.58 66.44
C ARG A 457 -19.78 -37.46 65.42
N PRO A 458 -20.93 -37.64 64.73
CA PRO A 458 -21.36 -36.82 63.59
C PRO A 458 -22.37 -35.73 63.99
N ARG A 459 -22.42 -34.64 63.19
CA ARG A 459 -23.54 -33.70 63.20
C ARG A 459 -24.28 -33.70 61.85
N THR A 460 -25.50 -34.20 61.92
CA THR A 460 -26.61 -34.09 60.96
C THR A 460 -27.04 -32.63 60.74
N ARG A 461 -27.17 -32.15 59.48
CA ARG A 461 -28.39 -31.79 58.69
C ARG A 461 -29.40 -30.78 59.33
N PRO A 462 -30.32 -30.07 58.61
CA PRO A 462 -30.87 -30.33 57.25
C PRO A 462 -31.18 -29.04 56.38
N SER A 463 -31.26 -29.14 55.04
CA SER A 463 -32.47 -29.14 54.15
C SER A 463 -33.30 -27.85 53.95
N GLY A 464 -33.59 -27.57 52.68
CA GLY A 464 -34.79 -26.84 52.18
C GLY A 464 -34.74 -26.68 50.66
N THR A 465 -35.22 -27.65 49.86
CA THR A 465 -36.55 -27.70 49.17
C THR A 465 -36.80 -26.51 48.22
N ARG A 466 -37.13 -26.66 46.92
CA ARG A 466 -38.21 -27.42 46.25
C ARG A 466 -37.95 -27.45 44.71
N ARG A 467 -38.11 -28.60 44.04
CA ARG A 467 -39.20 -29.00 43.07
C ARG A 467 -39.33 -28.11 41.82
N ARG A 468 -39.61 -28.56 40.59
CA ARG A 468 -39.97 -29.86 39.95
C ARG A 468 -39.98 -29.60 38.42
N GLY A 469 -39.77 -30.64 37.61
CA GLY A 469 -40.15 -30.62 36.18
C GLY A 469 -39.60 -31.81 35.41
N ARG A 470 -40.48 -32.72 34.95
CA ARG A 470 -40.16 -34.03 34.35
C ARG A 470 -39.89 -33.94 32.84
N ARG A 471 -38.80 -34.60 32.40
CA ARG A 471 -38.58 -35.55 31.26
C ARG A 471 -39.80 -36.10 30.47
N PRO A 472 -39.62 -36.88 29.35
CA PRO A 472 -38.60 -36.85 28.26
C PRO A 472 -39.09 -37.35 26.85
N ARG A 473 -38.14 -37.51 25.90
CA ARG A 473 -37.96 -38.54 24.83
C ARG A 473 -38.39 -38.26 23.37
N SER A 474 -37.42 -38.31 22.45
CA SER A 474 -37.14 -39.36 21.42
C SER A 474 -36.06 -38.77 20.47
N ALA A 475 -34.92 -39.36 20.10
CA ALA A 475 -34.45 -40.70 19.68
C ALA A 475 -34.63 -41.00 18.18
N THR A 476 -33.53 -40.89 17.41
CA THR A 476 -33.09 -41.65 16.20
C THR A 476 -31.63 -41.20 15.96
N GLY A 477 -30.56 -42.02 15.90
CA GLY A 477 -30.27 -43.21 15.10
C GLY A 477 -29.80 -42.76 13.71
N THR A 478 -28.51 -42.74 13.32
CA THR A 478 -27.60 -43.87 13.04
C THR A 478 -26.20 -43.32 12.60
N PRO A 479 -25.06 -44.00 12.83
CA PRO A 479 -23.74 -43.56 12.38
C PRO A 479 -23.19 -44.29 11.13
N ALA A 480 -22.12 -43.71 10.59
CA ALA A 480 -21.08 -44.30 9.72
C ALA A 480 -21.32 -44.42 8.20
N ARG A 481 -20.43 -43.77 7.44
CA ARG A 481 -19.82 -44.32 6.20
C ARG A 481 -18.47 -43.64 5.96
N ALA A 482 -17.41 -44.44 5.93
CA ALA A 482 -16.05 -44.09 5.57
C ALA A 482 -15.67 -44.91 4.33
N TRP A 483 -15.22 -44.27 3.24
CA TRP A 483 -14.64 -44.88 2.02
C TRP A 483 -13.80 -43.80 1.30
N PRO A 484 -12.80 -44.13 0.46
CA PRO A 484 -11.50 -44.69 0.83
C PRO A 484 -10.31 -43.83 0.33
N ARG A 485 -9.11 -44.15 0.83
CA ARG A 485 -7.82 -43.79 0.23
C ARG A 485 -7.66 -44.48 -1.13
N THR A 486 -7.26 -43.74 -2.15
CA THR A 486 -6.60 -44.25 -3.36
C THR A 486 -5.37 -43.40 -3.65
N GLY A 487 -4.22 -44.07 -3.75
CA GLY A 487 -2.97 -43.49 -4.24
C GLY A 487 -2.84 -43.55 -5.76
N TYR A 488 -1.59 -43.41 -6.22
CA TYR A 488 -1.08 -43.14 -7.58
C TYR A 488 -1.12 -41.65 -7.97
N GLY A 489 -0.05 -41.04 -8.49
CA GLY A 489 1.24 -41.58 -8.87
C GLY A 489 2.23 -40.43 -9.12
N SER A 490 3.50 -40.77 -8.95
CA SER A 490 4.66 -39.96 -9.27
C SER A 490 4.71 -39.62 -10.76
N SER A 491 4.79 -38.33 -11.08
CA SER A 491 5.38 -37.85 -12.33
C SER A 491 6.02 -36.49 -12.10
N THR A 492 7.35 -36.50 -12.06
CA THR A 492 8.24 -35.34 -12.19
C THR A 492 8.02 -34.63 -13.53
N PRO A 493 8.02 -33.29 -13.55
CA PRO A 493 8.48 -32.56 -14.72
C PRO A 493 9.77 -31.80 -14.40
N THR A 494 10.77 -32.16 -15.18
CA THR A 494 11.96 -31.42 -15.59
C THR A 494 11.91 -29.90 -15.46
N ARG A 495 13.01 -29.39 -14.89
CA ARG A 495 13.51 -28.00 -14.85
C ARG A 495 13.06 -27.13 -16.04
N ALA A 496 12.21 -26.14 -15.76
CA ALA A 496 12.07 -24.95 -16.59
C ALA A 496 12.91 -23.81 -15.98
N ARG A 497 13.76 -23.21 -16.81
CA ARG A 497 14.63 -22.09 -16.46
C ARG A 497 13.80 -20.87 -16.05
N SER A 498 14.11 -20.31 -14.89
CA SER A 498 13.52 -19.08 -14.36
C SER A 498 13.92 -17.87 -15.21
N TYR A 499 12.97 -17.26 -15.90
CA TYR A 499 13.08 -15.88 -16.37
C TYR A 499 12.34 -14.99 -15.38
N SER A 500 13.09 -14.38 -14.46
CA SER A 500 12.60 -13.35 -13.54
C SER A 500 12.77 -11.97 -14.19
N LYS A 501 11.68 -11.41 -14.73
CA LYS A 501 11.56 -9.99 -15.06
C LYS A 501 10.18 -9.50 -14.64
N TRP A 502 10.07 -9.03 -13.40
CA TRP A 502 8.94 -8.24 -12.93
C TRP A 502 9.45 -6.83 -12.64
N THR A 503 9.09 -5.92 -13.53
CA THR A 503 9.22 -4.47 -13.36
C THR A 503 8.13 -3.89 -14.23
N ALA A 504 6.95 -3.71 -13.64
CA ALA A 504 5.89 -2.92 -14.23
C ALA A 504 6.19 -1.46 -13.88
N TYR A 505 6.78 -0.70 -14.81
CA TYR A 505 6.67 0.76 -14.94
C TYR A 505 7.29 1.17 -16.29
N GLY A 506 6.52 1.91 -17.09
CA GLY A 506 6.94 2.52 -18.36
C GLY A 506 6.84 1.61 -19.58
N ALA A 507 5.69 1.61 -20.26
CA ALA A 507 5.59 1.18 -21.64
C ALA A 507 5.24 2.41 -22.48
N SER A 508 6.26 3.07 -23.03
CA SER A 508 6.08 3.89 -24.23
C SER A 508 6.16 2.97 -25.45
N SER A 509 5.22 3.17 -26.36
CA SER A 509 4.99 2.36 -27.56
C SER A 509 6.17 2.40 -28.54
N ARG A 510 6.68 1.22 -28.91
CA ARG A 510 6.65 0.71 -30.29
C ARG A 510 6.34 -0.78 -30.29
#